data_AF-A0A413RLQ1-F1
#
_entry.id   AF-A0A413RLQ1-F1
#
_cell.length_a   1.000
_cell.length_b   1.000
_cell.length_c   1.000
_cell.angle_alpha   90.00
_cell.angle_beta   90.00
_cell.angle_gamma   90.00
#
_symmetry.space_group_name_H-M   'P 1'
#
loop_
_entity.id
_entity.type
_entity.pdbx_description
1 polymer ?
#
loop_
_entity_poly.entity_id
_entity_poly.type
_entity_poly.pdbx_seq_one_letter_code
_entity_poly.pdbx_strand_id
1 'polypeptide(L)'
;MLAAVAAASAWALAWSAHWSWSLAVRHALPADLSVLTHLRGPLGAVRAVAALVGAVLTVWLVARLASRGWAVVACLVSAFVALCALSGPPWYGPRATFEVMRADLVEAAAQRVDQVDADSYLGTRLPAHLAALSESGTTLTRDGTVFFPQWFGIPDDAGGYFYTASGEPPTGWDMFGEPCTEPLPLEPHWWACGMNPLPAASW
;
A
#
# COMPACT_ATOMS: atom_id res chain seq x y z
N MET A 1 -19.50 20.16 -20.82
CA MET A 1 -20.07 19.00 -20.11
C MET A 1 -19.12 17.80 -20.12
N LEU A 2 -18.71 17.26 -21.29
CA LEU A 2 -17.81 16.10 -21.38
C LEU A 2 -16.50 16.23 -20.57
N ALA A 3 -15.77 17.34 -20.71
CA ALA A 3 -14.52 17.55 -19.97
C ALA A 3 -14.71 17.62 -18.45
N ALA A 4 -15.86 18.10 -17.97
CA ALA A 4 -16.16 18.15 -16.53
C ALA A 4 -16.45 16.75 -15.97
N VAL A 5 -17.19 15.94 -16.72
CA VAL A 5 -17.42 14.52 -16.38
C VAL A 5 -16.09 13.77 -16.37
N ALA A 6 -15.25 13.96 -17.38
CA ALA A 6 -13.93 13.32 -17.45
C ALA A 6 -13.03 13.72 -16.27
N ALA A 7 -12.99 15.00 -15.90
CA ALA A 7 -12.24 15.45 -14.73
C ALA A 7 -12.76 14.79 -13.43
N ALA A 8 -14.08 14.74 -13.23
CA ALA A 8 -14.68 14.10 -12.07
C ALA A 8 -14.36 12.60 -11.99
N SER A 9 -14.47 11.88 -13.11
CA SER A 9 -14.11 10.45 -13.18
C SER A 9 -12.62 10.21 -12.89
N ALA A 10 -11.75 11.08 -13.41
CA ALA A 10 -10.32 10.99 -13.17
C ALA A 10 -9.97 11.19 -11.68
N TRP A 11 -10.61 12.17 -11.03
CA TRP A 11 -10.47 12.38 -9.58
C TRP A 11 -11.02 11.22 -8.76
N ALA A 12 -12.16 10.66 -9.14
CA ALA A 12 -12.72 9.50 -8.48
C ALA A 12 -11.78 8.28 -8.56
N LEU A 13 -11.19 8.05 -9.72
CA LEU A 13 -10.21 6.98 -9.89
C LEU A 13 -8.95 7.23 -9.04
N ALA A 14 -8.43 8.46 -9.03
CA ALA A 14 -7.26 8.83 -8.23
C ALA A 14 -7.47 8.59 -6.73
N TRP A 15 -8.66 8.91 -6.22
CA TRP A 15 -9.03 8.74 -4.80
C TRP A 15 -9.52 7.34 -4.43
N SER A 16 -9.69 6.45 -5.40
CA SER A 16 -10.24 5.11 -5.18
C SER A 16 -9.50 4.31 -4.10
N ALA A 17 -8.19 4.49 -3.95
CA ALA A 17 -7.41 3.82 -2.89
C ALA A 17 -7.93 4.17 -1.48
N HIS A 18 -8.18 5.45 -1.21
CA HIS A 18 -8.61 5.94 0.10
C HIS A 18 -9.96 5.35 0.50
N TRP A 19 -10.91 5.33 -0.43
CA TRP A 19 -12.23 4.76 -0.19
C TRP A 19 -12.18 3.24 -0.08
N SER A 20 -11.39 2.58 -0.93
CA SER A 20 -11.26 1.11 -0.88
C SER A 20 -10.66 0.67 0.44
N TRP A 21 -9.62 1.34 0.93
CA TRP A 21 -9.06 1.09 2.27
C TRP A 21 -10.06 1.37 3.39
N SER A 22 -10.76 2.50 3.33
CA SER A 22 -11.77 2.85 4.34
C SER A 22 -12.91 1.82 4.40
N LEU A 23 -13.32 1.28 3.24
CA LEU A 23 -14.33 0.23 3.14
C LEU A 23 -13.77 -1.13 3.60
N ALA A 24 -12.55 -1.47 3.22
CA ALA A 24 -11.91 -2.74 3.56
C ALA A 24 -11.70 -2.89 5.07
N VAL A 25 -11.21 -1.84 5.74
CA VAL A 25 -11.04 -1.80 7.21
C VAL A 25 -12.38 -1.91 7.95
N ARG A 26 -13.49 -1.57 7.30
CA ARG A 26 -14.86 -1.71 7.84
C ARG A 26 -15.56 -2.99 7.39
N HIS A 27 -14.83 -3.91 6.74
CA HIS A 27 -15.37 -5.14 6.14
C HIS A 27 -16.54 -4.89 5.17
N ALA A 28 -16.60 -3.70 4.56
CA ALA A 28 -17.62 -3.30 3.59
C ALA A 28 -17.15 -3.49 2.14
N LEU A 29 -15.85 -3.74 1.93
CA LEU A 29 -15.31 -4.07 0.61
C LEU A 29 -15.38 -5.59 0.39
N PRO A 30 -16.04 -6.06 -0.68
CA PRO A 30 -16.00 -7.48 -1.08
C PRO A 30 -14.57 -7.98 -1.28
N ALA A 31 -14.32 -9.25 -0.91
CA ALA A 31 -12.97 -9.83 -0.97
C ALA A 31 -12.41 -9.90 -2.41
N ASP A 32 -13.26 -10.10 -3.41
CA ASP A 32 -12.91 -10.07 -4.84
C ASP A 32 -12.46 -8.68 -5.32
N LEU A 33 -12.74 -7.64 -4.54
CA LEU A 33 -12.32 -6.27 -4.79
C LEU A 33 -11.13 -5.83 -3.93
N SER A 34 -10.48 -6.74 -3.20
CA SER A 34 -9.30 -6.45 -2.38
C SER A 34 -8.16 -5.83 -3.19
N VAL A 35 -8.04 -6.16 -4.48
CA VAL A 35 -7.06 -5.56 -5.39
C VAL A 35 -7.15 -4.02 -5.44
N LEU A 36 -8.33 -3.45 -5.15
CA LEU A 36 -8.51 -2.00 -5.08
C LEU A 36 -7.81 -1.37 -3.86
N THR A 37 -7.37 -2.15 -2.86
CA THR A 37 -6.54 -1.65 -1.76
C THR A 37 -5.05 -1.66 -2.11
N HIS A 38 -4.63 -2.30 -3.21
CA HIS A 38 -3.23 -2.33 -3.59
C HIS A 38 -2.74 -0.90 -3.91
N LEU A 39 -1.82 -0.40 -3.09
CA LEU A 39 -1.24 0.94 -3.22
C LEU A 39 -0.12 0.98 -4.26
N ARG A 40 0.48 -0.18 -4.50
CA ARG A 40 1.64 -0.38 -5.36
C ARG A 40 1.24 -1.19 -6.60
N GLY A 41 2.14 -1.25 -7.57
CA GLY A 41 1.92 -1.98 -8.82
C GLY A 41 1.05 -1.22 -9.84
N PRO A 42 0.40 -1.92 -10.79
CA PRO A 42 -0.24 -1.29 -11.95
C PRO A 42 -1.39 -0.35 -11.56
N LEU A 43 -2.13 -0.66 -10.49
CA LEU A 43 -3.22 0.20 -10.02
C LEU A 43 -2.70 1.52 -9.43
N GLY A 44 -1.56 1.51 -8.74
CA GLY A 44 -0.90 2.75 -8.28
C GLY A 44 -0.57 3.67 -9.46
N ALA A 45 0.01 3.12 -10.54
CA ALA A 45 0.31 3.87 -11.76
C ALA A 45 -0.96 4.41 -12.44
N VAL A 46 -2.02 3.60 -12.54
CA VAL A 46 -3.32 4.02 -13.09
C VAL A 46 -3.90 5.21 -12.30
N ARG A 47 -3.83 5.17 -10.97
CA ARG A 47 -4.30 6.27 -10.10
C ARG A 47 -3.46 7.54 -10.27
N ALA A 48 -2.14 7.41 -10.40
CA ALA A 48 -1.26 8.55 -10.65
C ALA A 48 -1.57 9.22 -12.00
N VAL A 49 -1.77 8.42 -13.06
CA VAL A 49 -2.17 8.93 -14.38
C VAL A 49 -3.55 9.61 -14.30
N ALA A 50 -4.50 9.01 -13.59
CA ALA A 50 -5.81 9.61 -13.39
C ALA A 50 -5.73 10.95 -12.64
N ALA A 51 -4.89 11.06 -11.61
CA ALA A 51 -4.67 12.33 -10.90
C ALA A 51 -4.12 13.42 -11.83
N LEU A 52 -3.14 13.08 -12.68
CA LEU A 52 -2.57 14.00 -13.67
C LEU A 52 -3.62 14.46 -14.68
N VAL A 53 -4.41 13.53 -15.25
CA VAL A 53 -5.49 13.85 -16.19
C VAL A 53 -6.54 14.74 -15.54
N GLY A 54 -6.97 14.40 -14.31
CA GLY A 54 -7.92 15.20 -13.53
C GLY A 54 -7.43 16.63 -13.31
N ALA A 55 -6.18 16.81 -12.91
CA ALA A 55 -5.58 18.12 -12.71
C ALA A 55 -5.53 18.94 -14.01
N VAL A 56 -5.05 18.36 -15.11
CA VAL A 56 -4.97 19.05 -16.41
C VAL A 56 -6.35 19.49 -16.89
N LEU A 57 -7.36 18.61 -16.81
CA LEU A 57 -8.72 18.94 -17.25
C LEU A 57 -9.37 20.00 -16.37
N THR A 58 -9.17 19.96 -15.05
CA THR A 58 -9.68 20.98 -14.13
C THR A 58 -9.07 22.34 -14.43
N VAL A 59 -7.74 22.43 -14.59
CA VAL A 59 -7.06 23.68 -14.93
C VAL A 59 -7.54 24.22 -16.28
N TRP A 60 -7.64 23.36 -17.30
CA TRP A 60 -8.13 23.74 -18.62
C TRP A 60 -9.56 24.29 -18.60
N LEU A 61 -10.47 23.62 -17.88
CA LEU A 61 -11.86 24.06 -17.72
C LEU A 61 -11.95 25.42 -17.05
N VAL A 62 -11.20 25.64 -15.96
CA VAL A 62 -11.26 26.89 -15.21
C VAL A 62 -10.63 28.04 -16.02
N ALA A 63 -9.52 27.79 -16.73
CA ALA A 63 -8.91 28.78 -17.61
C ALA A 63 -9.85 29.21 -18.76
N ARG A 64 -10.77 28.35 -19.20
CA ARG A 64 -11.76 28.64 -20.25
C ARG A 64 -13.00 29.38 -19.74
N LEU A 65 -13.40 29.14 -18.49
CA LEU A 65 -14.70 29.56 -17.96
C LEU A 65 -14.64 30.70 -16.94
N ALA A 66 -13.47 30.98 -16.37
CA ALA A 66 -13.34 31.93 -15.27
C ALA A 66 -12.29 33.02 -15.54
N SER A 67 -12.34 34.10 -14.75
CA SER A 67 -11.31 35.13 -14.79
C SER A 67 -9.94 34.56 -14.36
N ARG A 68 -8.85 35.22 -14.77
CA ARG A 68 -7.47 34.76 -14.53
C ARG A 68 -7.17 34.39 -13.07
N GLY A 69 -7.83 35.04 -12.09
CA GLY A 69 -7.64 34.74 -10.66
C GLY A 69 -8.16 33.36 -10.23
N TRP A 70 -9.27 32.89 -10.80
CA TRP A 70 -9.84 31.57 -10.48
C TRP A 70 -9.01 30.41 -11.04
N ALA A 71 -8.32 30.62 -12.16
CA ALA A 71 -7.41 29.62 -12.71
C ALA A 71 -6.28 29.28 -11.74
N VAL A 72 -5.74 30.28 -11.02
CA VAL A 72 -4.71 30.06 -9.99
C VAL A 72 -5.27 29.23 -8.84
N VAL A 73 -6.46 29.56 -8.34
CA VAL A 73 -7.12 28.79 -7.26
C VAL A 73 -7.35 27.36 -7.70
N ALA A 74 -7.83 27.14 -8.93
CA ALA A 74 -8.06 25.80 -9.45
C ALA A 74 -6.78 24.99 -9.63
N CYS A 75 -5.67 25.61 -10.05
CA CYS A 75 -4.36 24.98 -10.05
C CYS A 75 -3.95 24.52 -8.65
N LEU A 76 -4.07 25.41 -7.65
CA LEU A 76 -3.68 25.09 -6.27
C LEU A 76 -4.54 23.98 -5.67
N VAL A 77 -5.86 24.05 -5.86
CA VAL A 77 -6.78 23.00 -5.39
C VAL A 77 -6.50 21.68 -6.10
N SER A 78 -6.30 21.68 -7.41
CA SER A 78 -5.98 20.45 -8.16
C SER A 78 -4.65 19.86 -7.72
N ALA A 79 -3.62 20.69 -7.50
CA ALA A 79 -2.33 20.25 -7.01
C ALA A 79 -2.45 19.64 -5.60
N PHE A 80 -3.25 20.27 -4.72
CA PHE A 80 -3.52 19.74 -3.38
C PHE A 80 -4.25 18.40 -3.43
N VAL A 81 -5.31 18.27 -4.25
CA VAL A 81 -6.06 17.01 -4.39
C VAL A 81 -5.17 15.91 -5.01
N ALA A 82 -4.31 16.26 -5.97
CA ALA A 82 -3.33 15.33 -6.51
C ALA A 82 -2.33 14.87 -5.44
N LEU A 83 -1.84 15.80 -4.62
CA LEU A 83 -0.94 15.47 -3.52
C LEU A 83 -1.62 14.53 -2.52
N CYS A 84 -2.87 14.80 -2.13
CA CYS A 84 -3.65 13.91 -1.26
C CYS A 84 -3.93 12.54 -1.89
N ALA A 85 -4.14 12.47 -3.21
CA ALA A 85 -4.34 11.19 -3.89
C ALA A 85 -3.06 10.35 -3.97
N LEU A 86 -1.89 11.02 -3.96
CA LEU A 86 -0.57 10.39 -4.06
C LEU A 86 0.04 10.05 -2.69
N SER A 87 -0.27 10.81 -1.64
CA SER A 87 -0.07 10.35 -0.27
C SER A 87 -0.96 9.12 -0.10
N GLY A 88 -0.40 7.96 0.23
CA GLY A 88 -1.18 6.75 0.44
C GLY A 88 -2.34 6.94 1.44
N PRO A 89 -3.24 5.97 1.55
CA PRO A 89 -4.33 5.99 2.53
C PRO A 89 -3.78 6.21 3.94
N PRO A 90 -4.63 6.68 4.87
CA PRO A 90 -4.26 6.76 6.27
C PRO A 90 -3.69 5.42 6.76
N TRP A 91 -2.65 5.49 7.58
CA TRP A 91 -2.14 4.29 8.24
C TRP A 91 -3.19 3.79 9.25
N TYR A 92 -3.69 2.58 9.09
CA TYR A 92 -4.71 2.01 9.99
C TYR A 92 -4.11 1.11 11.09
N GLY A 93 -2.78 1.10 11.22
CA GLY A 93 -2.08 0.18 12.09
C GLY A 93 -1.83 -1.18 11.43
N PRO A 94 -0.90 -1.98 11.97
CA PRO A 94 -0.44 -3.22 11.37
C PRO A 94 -1.54 -4.29 11.32
N ARG A 95 -2.39 -4.37 12.35
CA ARG A 95 -3.45 -5.39 12.41
C ARG A 95 -4.56 -5.16 11.38
N ALA A 96 -5.11 -3.96 11.31
CA ALA A 96 -6.14 -3.65 10.32
C ALA A 96 -5.60 -3.78 8.89
N THR A 97 -4.35 -3.37 8.67
CA THR A 97 -3.67 -3.49 7.38
C THR A 97 -3.43 -4.95 7.01
N PHE A 98 -3.01 -5.78 7.97
CA PHE A 98 -2.91 -7.23 7.80
C PHE A 98 -4.25 -7.85 7.42
N GLU A 99 -5.32 -7.56 8.15
CA GLU A 99 -6.66 -8.11 7.90
C GLU A 99 -7.14 -7.84 6.47
N VAL A 100 -6.89 -6.64 5.96
CA VAL A 100 -7.22 -6.25 4.58
C VAL A 100 -6.44 -7.06 3.54
N MET A 101 -5.16 -7.34 3.80
CA MET A 101 -4.27 -8.06 2.87
C MET A 101 -4.18 -9.56 3.15
N ARG A 102 -4.90 -10.05 4.15
CA ARG A 102 -4.70 -11.36 4.77
C ARG A 102 -4.79 -12.50 3.75
N ALA A 103 -5.80 -12.49 2.89
CA ALA A 103 -6.00 -13.54 1.89
C ALA A 103 -4.79 -13.67 0.95
N ASP A 104 -4.36 -12.53 0.39
CA ASP A 104 -3.23 -12.45 -0.53
C ASP A 104 -1.90 -12.79 0.17
N LEU A 105 -1.72 -12.35 1.44
CA LEU A 105 -0.55 -12.69 2.25
C LEU A 105 -0.46 -14.20 2.54
N VAL A 106 -1.58 -14.84 2.89
CA VAL A 106 -1.65 -16.29 3.12
C VAL A 106 -1.34 -17.06 1.84
N GLU A 107 -1.91 -16.65 0.70
CA GLU A 107 -1.58 -17.23 -0.59
C GLU A 107 -0.08 -17.09 -0.89
N ALA A 108 0.47 -15.89 -0.72
CA ALA A 108 1.87 -15.62 -0.99
C ALA A 108 2.80 -16.43 -0.07
N ALA A 109 2.49 -16.55 1.22
CA ALA A 109 3.29 -17.33 2.16
C ALA A 109 3.27 -18.83 1.83
N ALA A 110 2.11 -19.38 1.45
CA ALA A 110 1.98 -20.78 1.04
C ALA A 110 2.82 -21.11 -0.21
N GLN A 111 3.01 -20.14 -1.11
CA GLN A 111 3.89 -20.30 -2.28
C GLN A 111 5.39 -20.20 -1.96
N ARG A 112 5.75 -19.76 -0.74
CA ARG A 112 7.13 -19.43 -0.36
C ARG A 112 7.70 -20.29 0.75
N VAL A 113 6.88 -20.82 1.65
CA VAL A 113 7.34 -21.51 2.87
C VAL A 113 8.35 -22.64 2.59
N ASP A 114 8.23 -23.33 1.46
CA ASP A 114 9.11 -24.44 1.08
C ASP A 114 10.31 -24.01 0.20
N GLN A 115 10.45 -22.71 -0.10
CA GLN A 115 11.55 -22.20 -0.90
C GLN A 115 12.77 -21.94 -0.01
N VAL A 116 13.88 -22.63 -0.33
CA VAL A 116 15.19 -22.36 0.27
C VAL A 116 15.74 -21.08 -0.37
N ASP A 117 16.30 -20.21 0.48
CA ASP A 117 16.87 -18.90 0.14
C ASP A 117 17.48 -18.87 -1.27
N ALA A 118 16.98 -17.98 -2.12
CA ALA A 118 17.81 -17.46 -3.18
C ALA A 118 18.74 -16.45 -2.51
N ASP A 119 20.07 -16.63 -2.63
CA ASP A 119 21.16 -15.82 -2.03
C ASP A 119 21.08 -14.28 -2.27
N SER A 120 19.98 -13.76 -2.80
CA SER A 120 19.72 -12.33 -2.91
C SER A 120 19.38 -11.72 -1.56
N TYR A 121 20.26 -10.85 -1.09
CA TYR A 121 20.02 -9.93 0.03
C TYR A 121 18.66 -9.21 -0.05
N LEU A 122 18.18 -8.90 -1.26
CA LEU A 122 16.90 -8.20 -1.51
C LEU A 122 15.66 -9.12 -1.58
N GLY A 123 15.84 -10.42 -1.37
CA GLY A 123 14.77 -11.41 -1.43
C GLY A 123 14.30 -11.78 -2.84
N THR A 124 13.31 -12.66 -2.88
CA THR A 124 12.75 -13.24 -4.11
C THR A 124 11.54 -12.43 -4.59
N ARG A 125 11.43 -12.18 -5.90
CA ARG A 125 10.27 -11.47 -6.48
C ARG A 125 8.98 -12.26 -6.32
N LEU A 126 7.93 -11.57 -5.87
CA LEU A 126 6.55 -12.04 -5.87
C LEU A 126 5.99 -12.12 -7.29
N PRO A 127 5.01 -13.01 -7.55
CA PRO A 127 4.21 -12.95 -8.77
C PRO A 127 3.61 -11.56 -8.95
N ALA A 128 3.43 -11.12 -10.20
CA ALA A 128 3.03 -9.74 -10.51
C ALA A 128 1.73 -9.29 -9.80
N HIS A 129 0.79 -10.20 -9.55
CA HIS A 129 -0.46 -9.90 -8.85
C HIS A 129 -0.30 -9.79 -7.32
N LEU A 130 0.77 -10.36 -6.75
CA LEU A 130 1.10 -10.29 -5.32
C LEU A 130 2.19 -9.26 -5.02
N ALA A 131 2.83 -8.68 -6.05
CA ALA A 131 3.92 -7.71 -5.89
C ALA A 131 3.52 -6.46 -5.08
N ALA A 132 2.22 -6.16 -4.95
CA ALA A 132 1.75 -5.06 -4.12
C ALA A 132 1.82 -5.34 -2.61
N LEU A 133 1.99 -6.61 -2.21
CA LEU A 133 2.05 -7.03 -0.81
C LEU A 133 3.35 -6.65 -0.12
N SER A 134 4.36 -6.17 -0.84
CA SER A 134 5.59 -5.65 -0.25
C SER A 134 6.07 -4.39 -0.97
N GLU A 135 6.95 -3.63 -0.30
CA GLU A 135 7.47 -2.35 -0.78
C GLU A 135 8.19 -2.49 -2.12
N SER A 136 9.02 -3.52 -2.26
CA SER A 136 9.80 -3.84 -3.46
C SER A 136 9.17 -4.91 -4.36
N GLY A 137 7.99 -5.44 -3.98
CA GLY A 137 7.42 -6.63 -4.62
C GLY A 137 8.29 -7.89 -4.44
N THR A 138 9.15 -7.92 -3.42
CA THR A 138 9.95 -9.08 -3.02
C THR A 138 9.60 -9.57 -1.62
N THR A 139 9.93 -10.81 -1.31
CA THR A 139 9.86 -11.41 0.03
C THR A 139 11.20 -12.04 0.37
N LEU A 140 11.53 -12.10 1.66
CA LEU A 140 12.67 -12.90 2.12
C LEU A 140 12.15 -14.19 2.73
N THR A 141 12.87 -15.29 2.53
CA THR A 141 12.45 -16.58 3.05
C THR A 141 13.66 -17.31 3.61
N ARG A 142 13.66 -17.53 4.92
CA ARG A 142 14.75 -18.18 5.63
C ARG A 142 14.19 -19.03 6.75
N ASP A 143 14.67 -20.27 6.89
CA ASP A 143 14.31 -21.19 7.97
C ASP A 143 12.79 -21.34 8.19
N GLY A 144 12.02 -21.47 7.10
CA GLY A 144 10.56 -21.58 7.15
C GLY A 144 9.84 -20.29 7.61
N THR A 145 10.55 -19.16 7.63
CA THR A 145 10.02 -17.83 7.90
C THR A 145 9.96 -17.02 6.61
N VAL A 146 8.82 -16.41 6.31
CA VAL A 146 8.62 -15.52 5.16
C VAL A 146 8.39 -14.10 5.64
N PHE A 147 9.21 -13.15 5.18
CA PHE A 147 9.09 -11.73 5.50
C PHE A 147 8.59 -10.93 4.28
N PHE A 148 7.60 -10.07 4.52
CA PHE A 148 6.96 -9.17 3.57
C PHE A 148 7.21 -7.71 3.98
N PRO A 149 8.30 -7.08 3.48
CA PRO A 149 8.64 -5.70 3.83
C PRO A 149 7.54 -4.74 3.39
N GLN A 150 7.06 -3.89 4.29
CA GLN A 150 6.05 -2.85 4.00
C GLN A 150 6.67 -1.47 3.79
N TRP A 151 7.88 -1.27 4.29
CA TRP A 151 8.67 -0.05 4.13
C TRP A 151 10.16 -0.37 4.33
N PHE A 152 11.02 0.51 3.83
CA PHE A 152 12.47 0.49 4.05
C PHE A 152 12.93 1.84 4.58
N GLY A 153 13.80 1.84 5.58
CA GLY A 153 14.48 3.02 6.10
C GLY A 153 15.86 3.21 5.48
N ILE A 154 16.46 4.38 5.73
CA ILE A 154 17.86 4.69 5.37
C ILE A 154 18.60 4.93 6.70
N PRO A 155 19.75 4.30 6.97
CA PRO A 155 20.59 3.55 6.03
C PRO A 155 20.20 2.10 5.77
N ASP A 156 19.69 1.38 6.77
CA ASP A 156 19.38 -0.05 6.73
C ASP A 156 18.34 -0.33 7.82
N ASP A 157 17.07 -0.43 7.43
CA ASP A 157 15.93 -0.68 8.33
C ASP A 157 14.73 -1.12 7.50
N ALA A 158 13.86 -1.96 8.06
CA ALA A 158 12.61 -2.34 7.45
C ALA A 158 11.61 -2.81 8.49
N GLY A 159 10.34 -2.73 8.11
CA GLY A 159 9.26 -3.32 8.89
C GLY A 159 8.22 -3.93 8.00
N GLY A 160 7.49 -4.90 8.54
CA GLY A 160 6.48 -5.60 7.76
C GLY A 160 5.90 -6.83 8.44
N TYR A 161 5.36 -7.71 7.61
CA TYR A 161 4.66 -8.92 8.07
C TYR A 161 5.55 -10.13 7.96
N PHE A 162 5.41 -11.02 8.93
CA PHE A 162 6.10 -12.30 8.99
C PHE A 162 5.10 -13.42 9.02
N TYR A 163 5.39 -14.47 8.27
CA TYR A 163 4.83 -15.80 8.47
C TYR A 163 5.92 -16.72 9.01
N THR A 164 5.67 -17.48 10.07
CA THR A 164 6.60 -18.46 10.64
C THR A 164 5.98 -19.86 10.65
N ALA A 165 6.55 -20.81 9.90
CA ALA A 165 6.02 -22.17 9.82
C ALA A 165 5.99 -22.88 11.19
N SER A 166 6.97 -22.58 12.05
CA SER A 166 7.03 -23.09 13.43
C SER A 166 5.93 -22.53 14.35
N GLY A 167 5.35 -21.37 14.00
CA GLY A 167 4.44 -20.63 14.86
C GLY A 167 5.15 -19.78 15.93
N GLU A 168 6.48 -19.89 16.05
CA GLU A 168 7.27 -19.10 16.97
C GLU A 168 7.42 -17.65 16.47
N PRO A 169 7.58 -16.67 17.39
CA PRO A 169 7.82 -15.28 17.00
C PRO A 169 9.17 -15.12 16.29
N PRO A 170 9.27 -14.24 15.27
CA PRO A 170 10.52 -13.96 14.54
C PRO A 170 11.49 -13.06 15.32
N THR A 171 11.56 -13.20 16.65
CA THR A 171 12.42 -12.37 17.50
C THR A 171 13.89 -12.52 17.11
N GLY A 172 14.58 -11.40 16.88
CA GLY A 172 15.96 -11.35 16.43
C GLY A 172 16.15 -11.58 14.93
N TRP A 173 15.07 -11.76 14.15
CA TRP A 173 15.17 -11.87 12.69
C TRP A 173 15.58 -10.53 12.08
N ASP A 174 16.61 -10.53 11.24
CA ASP A 174 17.22 -9.33 10.65
C ASP A 174 16.41 -8.75 9.49
N MET A 175 15.76 -7.60 9.71
CA MET A 175 14.95 -6.85 8.75
C MET A 175 15.78 -5.82 8.00
N PHE A 176 16.84 -6.28 7.32
CA PHE A 176 17.77 -5.41 6.59
C PHE A 176 18.53 -4.44 7.49
N GLY A 177 19.16 -4.94 8.55
CA GLY A 177 19.97 -4.16 9.49
C GLY A 177 19.27 -3.86 10.82
N GLU A 178 17.93 -3.93 10.86
CA GLU A 178 17.16 -3.82 12.10
C GLU A 178 16.64 -5.20 12.56
N PRO A 179 17.04 -5.71 13.73
CA PRO A 179 16.48 -6.96 14.24
C PRO A 179 15.04 -6.77 14.72
N CYS A 180 14.18 -7.74 14.48
CA CYS A 180 12.84 -7.74 15.03
C CYS A 180 12.87 -7.94 16.56
N THR A 181 12.59 -6.89 17.33
CA THR A 181 12.68 -6.90 18.81
C THR A 181 11.35 -7.16 19.50
N GLU A 182 10.26 -6.58 18.99
CA GLU A 182 8.91 -6.68 19.58
C GLU A 182 7.90 -7.18 18.54
N PRO A 183 7.90 -8.49 18.21
CA PRO A 183 6.92 -9.04 17.28
C PRO A 183 5.50 -8.89 17.82
N LEU A 184 4.64 -8.21 17.08
CA LEU A 184 3.22 -8.08 17.35
C LEU A 184 2.47 -9.30 16.79
N PRO A 185 1.85 -10.15 17.63
CA PRO A 185 1.04 -11.26 17.14
C PRO A 185 -0.22 -10.74 16.42
N LEU A 186 -0.46 -11.27 15.21
CA LEU A 186 -1.61 -10.93 14.39
C LEU A 186 -2.63 -12.07 14.40
N GLU A 187 -2.16 -13.28 14.07
CA GLU A 187 -2.90 -14.54 14.12
C GLU A 187 -1.88 -15.70 14.26
N PRO A 188 -2.30 -16.98 14.42
CA PRO A 188 -1.36 -18.08 14.46
C PRO A 188 -0.40 -18.05 13.27
N HIS A 189 0.90 -18.21 13.53
CA HIS A 189 2.00 -18.11 12.55
C HIS A 189 2.27 -16.72 11.97
N TRP A 190 1.48 -15.69 12.29
CA TRP A 190 1.62 -14.37 11.69
C TRP A 190 1.97 -13.29 12.69
N TRP A 191 2.97 -12.48 12.32
CA TRP A 191 3.52 -11.42 13.15
C TRP A 191 3.71 -10.15 12.34
N ALA A 192 3.69 -9.02 13.03
CA ALA A 192 4.12 -7.73 12.53
C ALA A 192 5.37 -7.29 13.30
N CYS A 193 6.33 -6.67 12.63
CA CYS A 193 7.50 -6.11 13.29
C CYS A 193 7.99 -4.85 12.57
N GLY A 194 8.66 -3.94 13.29
CA GLY A 194 9.08 -2.65 12.74
C GLY A 194 7.89 -1.85 12.22
N MET A 195 6.70 -1.90 12.81
CA MET A 195 5.56 -1.14 12.31
C MET A 195 4.93 -0.34 13.44
N ASN A 196 4.62 0.93 13.19
CA ASN A 196 3.96 1.77 14.18
C ASN A 196 2.61 1.11 14.55
N PRO A 197 2.43 0.65 15.81
CA PRO A 197 1.24 -0.08 16.20
C PRO A 197 -0.01 0.80 16.24
N LEU A 198 0.17 2.12 16.32
CA LEU A 198 -0.94 3.07 16.38
C LEU A 198 -1.42 3.46 14.97
N PRO A 199 -2.74 3.49 14.72
CA PRO A 199 -3.26 4.09 13.51
C PRO A 199 -2.94 5.59 13.47
N ALA A 200 -2.88 6.17 12.28
CA ALA A 200 -2.88 7.61 12.09
C ALA A 200 -4.10 8.21 12.81
N ALA A 201 -3.94 9.38 13.42
CA ALA A 201 -5.03 10.09 14.06
C ALA A 201 -6.18 10.25 13.05
N SER A 202 -7.36 9.70 13.38
CA SER A 202 -8.57 9.91 12.59
C SER A 202 -9.08 11.32 12.88
N TRP A 203 -8.84 12.25 11.95
CA TRP A 203 -9.39 13.61 11.99
C TRP A 203 -10.76 13.67 11.34
#